data_AF-H3CJ40-F1
#
_entry.id   AF-H3CJ40-F1
#
_cell.length_a   1.000
_cell.length_b   1.000
_cell.length_c   1.000
_cell.angle_alpha   90.00
_cell.angle_beta   90.00
_cell.angle_gamma   90.00
#
_symmetry.space_group_name_H-M   'P 1'
#
loop_
_entity.id
_entity.type
_entity.pdbx_description
1 polymer ?
#
loop_
_entity_poly.entity_id
_entity_poly.type
_entity_poly.pdbx_seq_one_letter_code
_entity_poly.pdbx_strand_id
1 'polypeptide(L)'
;KSALPWGQAVGVVYGGLQVLSERSSMATRALDYIGDIMKYIKPSLVSKSQEGLQLVYWAVGCIVKHWSPLLATSKAQQLLFRIVDGLLLPHNITQQDKALRDSLHLYLQGLSVSASLSQSQGAYLKEQLRLVTCRYLDHFLPASPSVGIIANHPVLLSACEVHPTPRGAALRRTILEALCENFLQFKGHAPPPRLASALMFLSELLRRNSDSEPTLLTLPLPSLLRCLMMVNDPQVKKTSTDALQLVLERCAAASTQGPCDQINAVLQSFVKENEGVYDRQIYSVLETVAVLDPPLVQALVPILSRSLRHTEHKRGLGKNIALRSAYKKLLNLLGECGQAEITGLEA
;
A
#
# COMPACT_ATOMS: atom_id res chain seq x y z
N LYS A 1 20.62 13.86 22.77
CA LYS A 1 19.90 14.55 21.66
C LYS A 1 20.77 15.54 20.87
N SER A 2 22.07 15.70 21.16
CA SER A 2 22.99 16.65 20.49
C SER A 2 23.66 16.15 19.20
N ALA A 3 23.53 14.86 18.85
CA ALA A 3 24.09 14.29 17.61
C ALA A 3 23.20 14.48 16.36
N LEU A 4 21.99 15.01 16.53
CA LEU A 4 21.00 15.22 15.46
C LEU A 4 21.49 16.09 14.27
N PRO A 5 22.23 17.20 14.49
CA PRO A 5 22.62 18.09 13.40
C PRO A 5 23.62 17.45 12.44
N TRP A 6 24.52 16.60 12.95
CA TRP A 6 25.64 16.05 12.18
C TRP A 6 25.19 15.01 11.15
N GLY A 7 24.33 14.07 11.57
CA GLY A 7 23.80 13.04 10.66
C GLY A 7 22.99 13.67 9.53
N GLN A 8 22.20 14.71 9.81
CA GLN A 8 21.44 15.39 8.77
C GLN A 8 22.35 16.24 7.85
N ALA A 9 23.36 16.91 8.41
CA ALA A 9 24.27 17.77 7.65
C ALA A 9 25.04 17.00 6.56
N VAL A 10 25.56 15.81 6.85
CA VAL A 10 26.28 14.99 5.86
C VAL A 10 25.38 14.63 4.67
N GLY A 11 24.13 14.26 4.93
CA GLY A 11 23.15 13.96 3.88
C GLY A 11 22.83 15.17 3.00
N VAL A 12 22.63 16.33 3.62
CA VAL A 12 22.35 17.60 2.92
C VAL A 12 23.53 18.01 2.05
N VAL A 13 24.74 18.02 2.61
CA VAL A 13 25.96 18.41 1.88
C VAL A 13 26.18 17.45 0.72
N TYR A 14 26.12 16.13 0.94
CA TYR A 14 26.28 15.14 -0.12
C TYR A 14 25.26 15.31 -1.25
N GLY A 15 23.98 15.56 -0.90
CA GLY A 15 22.92 15.80 -1.87
C GLY A 15 23.11 17.06 -2.72
N GLY A 16 23.82 18.07 -2.20
CA GLY A 16 24.13 19.33 -2.89
C GLY A 16 25.37 19.27 -3.80
N LEU A 17 26.25 18.28 -3.64
CA LEU A 17 27.44 18.14 -4.49
C LEU A 17 27.05 17.86 -5.93
N GLN A 18 27.63 18.58 -6.89
CA GLN A 18 27.42 18.37 -8.33
C GLN A 18 28.55 17.52 -8.95
N VAL A 19 29.77 17.65 -8.43
CA VAL A 19 30.96 17.03 -9.00
C VAL A 19 31.12 15.58 -8.51
N LEU A 20 31.33 14.64 -9.45
CA LEU A 20 31.43 13.21 -9.15
C LEU A 20 32.63 12.86 -8.24
N SER A 21 33.77 13.52 -8.44
CA SER A 21 34.96 13.31 -7.62
C SER A 21 34.75 13.74 -6.17
N GLU A 22 34.06 14.86 -5.95
CA GLU A 22 33.67 15.34 -4.61
C GLU A 22 32.71 14.36 -3.93
N ARG A 23 31.69 13.88 -4.65
CA ARG A 23 30.77 12.84 -4.14
C ARG A 23 31.52 11.58 -3.73
N SER A 24 32.44 11.10 -4.57
CA SER A 24 33.25 9.90 -4.28
C SER A 24 34.17 10.11 -3.07
N SER A 25 34.83 11.28 -2.96
CA SER A 25 35.68 11.64 -1.82
C SER A 25 34.87 11.71 -0.52
N MET A 26 33.70 12.34 -0.56
CA MET A 26 32.82 12.44 0.60
C MET A 26 32.29 11.07 1.04
N ALA A 27 31.87 10.22 0.08
CA ALA A 27 31.44 8.86 0.38
C ALA A 27 32.55 8.04 1.06
N THR A 28 33.80 8.20 0.62
CA THR A 28 34.97 7.54 1.24
C THR A 28 35.16 8.00 2.68
N ARG A 29 35.25 9.33 2.89
CA ARG A 29 35.40 9.90 4.23
C ARG A 29 34.27 9.49 5.16
N ALA A 30 33.02 9.51 4.68
CA ALA A 30 31.87 9.07 5.46
C ALA A 30 32.01 7.61 5.91
N LEU A 31 32.44 6.72 5.00
CA LEU A 31 32.67 5.30 5.31
C LEU A 31 33.85 5.08 6.26
N ASP A 32 34.87 5.93 6.27
CA ASP A 32 35.95 5.84 7.26
C ASP A 32 35.40 6.03 8.69
N TYR A 33 34.36 6.84 8.87
CA TYR A 33 33.70 7.03 10.17
C TYR A 33 32.68 5.94 10.52
N ILE A 34 31.85 5.51 9.55
CA ILE A 34 30.69 4.63 9.85
C ILE A 34 30.78 3.23 9.25
N GLY A 35 31.79 2.92 8.45
CA GLY A 35 31.92 1.64 7.73
C GLY A 35 31.94 0.43 8.65
N ASP A 36 32.46 0.62 9.87
CA ASP A 36 32.54 -0.40 10.92
C ASP A 36 31.46 -0.29 11.99
N ILE A 37 30.41 0.52 11.78
CA ILE A 37 29.33 0.73 12.76
C ILE A 37 28.71 -0.57 13.27
N MET A 38 28.59 -1.59 12.41
CA MET A 38 28.05 -2.90 12.79
C MET A 38 28.89 -3.60 13.86
N LYS A 39 30.22 -3.40 13.87
CA LYS A 39 31.12 -3.94 14.91
C LYS A 39 30.87 -3.25 16.24
N TYR A 40 30.67 -1.94 16.22
CA TYR A 40 30.49 -1.13 17.42
C TYR A 40 29.12 -1.30 18.08
N ILE A 41 28.07 -1.57 17.30
CA ILE A 41 26.72 -1.76 17.86
C ILE A 41 26.45 -3.19 18.31
N LYS A 42 27.24 -4.18 17.86
CA LYS A 42 27.07 -5.59 18.19
C LYS A 42 26.94 -5.87 19.70
N PRO A 43 27.76 -5.28 20.59
CA PRO A 43 27.61 -5.48 22.03
C PRO A 43 26.23 -5.05 22.54
N SER A 44 25.70 -3.93 22.06
CA SER A 44 24.38 -3.42 22.45
C SER A 44 23.24 -4.33 21.96
N LEU A 45 23.39 -4.97 20.80
CA LEU A 45 22.41 -5.92 20.25
C LEU A 45 22.32 -7.22 21.07
N VAL A 46 23.43 -7.63 21.69
CA VAL A 46 23.47 -8.81 22.57
C VAL A 46 23.10 -8.44 24.01
N SER A 47 23.34 -7.19 24.41
CA SER A 47 22.93 -6.68 25.71
C SER A 47 21.40 -6.67 25.84
N LYS A 48 20.88 -6.98 27.03
CA LYS A 48 19.44 -6.84 27.34
C LYS A 48 19.03 -5.38 27.65
N SER A 49 19.88 -4.40 27.35
CA SER A 49 19.61 -2.98 27.63
C SER A 49 18.65 -2.40 26.59
N GLN A 50 17.42 -2.10 27.02
CA GLN A 50 16.41 -1.50 26.16
C GLN A 50 16.79 -0.09 25.70
N GLU A 51 17.41 0.70 26.57
CA GLU A 51 17.88 2.05 26.23
C GLU A 51 19.02 2.01 25.21
N GLY A 52 19.95 1.06 25.36
CA GLY A 52 21.04 0.84 24.42
C GLY A 52 20.51 0.43 23.04
N LEU A 53 19.54 -0.48 23.00
CA LEU A 53 18.86 -0.88 21.76
C LEU A 53 18.14 0.30 21.10
N GLN A 54 17.34 1.05 21.85
CA GLN A 54 16.64 2.22 21.33
C GLN A 54 17.61 3.24 20.73
N LEU A 55 18.72 3.53 21.43
CA LEU A 55 19.73 4.48 20.94
C LEU A 55 20.40 3.98 19.65
N VAL A 56 20.78 2.70 19.59
CA VAL A 56 21.39 2.09 18.40
C VAL A 56 20.44 2.14 17.20
N TYR A 57 19.22 1.65 17.38
CA TYR A 57 18.22 1.62 16.32
C TYR A 57 17.88 3.02 15.83
N TRP A 58 17.73 3.98 16.74
CA TRP A 58 17.49 5.36 16.38
C TRP A 58 18.69 5.99 15.63
N ALA A 59 19.91 5.84 16.15
CA ALA A 59 21.10 6.43 15.56
C ALA A 59 21.41 5.87 14.16
N VAL A 60 21.35 4.55 13.99
CA VAL A 60 21.54 3.91 12.69
C VAL A 60 20.38 4.22 11.76
N GLY A 61 19.15 4.31 12.26
CA GLY A 61 17.99 4.75 11.49
C GLY A 61 18.17 6.17 10.92
N CYS A 62 18.69 7.10 11.72
CA CYS A 62 19.03 8.45 11.26
C CYS A 62 20.08 8.42 10.12
N ILE A 63 21.11 7.57 10.24
CA ILE A 63 22.10 7.38 9.17
C ILE A 63 21.41 6.87 7.90
N VAL A 64 20.63 5.79 7.99
CA VAL A 64 19.92 5.21 6.84
C VAL A 64 19.00 6.24 6.17
N LYS A 65 18.21 6.99 6.94
CA LYS A 65 17.31 8.02 6.41
C LYS A 65 18.08 9.14 5.72
N HIS A 66 18.97 9.81 6.45
CA HIS A 66 19.57 11.05 6.00
C HIS A 66 20.71 10.83 5.02
N TRP A 67 21.43 9.71 5.10
CA TRP A 67 22.54 9.39 4.20
C TRP A 67 22.10 8.50 3.04
N SER A 68 20.79 8.30 2.84
CA SER A 68 20.25 7.42 1.81
C SER A 68 20.81 7.65 0.39
N PRO A 69 21.07 8.89 -0.10
CA PRO A 69 21.70 9.08 -1.41
C PRO A 69 23.16 8.62 -1.46
N LEU A 70 23.89 8.74 -0.34
CA LEU A 70 25.26 8.27 -0.20
C LEU A 70 25.29 6.74 -0.13
N LEU A 71 24.41 6.15 0.68
CA LEU A 71 24.26 4.71 0.84
C LEU A 71 23.76 4.01 -0.44
N ALA A 72 23.14 4.74 -1.38
CA ALA A 72 22.74 4.21 -2.68
C ALA A 72 23.93 3.95 -3.63
N THR A 73 25.10 4.51 -3.33
CA THR A 73 26.30 4.35 -4.17
C THR A 73 26.90 2.96 -4.05
N SER A 74 27.52 2.45 -5.11
CA SER A 74 28.20 1.16 -5.11
C SER A 74 29.24 1.02 -3.99
N LYS A 75 29.90 2.11 -3.60
CA LYS A 75 30.92 2.13 -2.54
C LYS A 75 30.32 1.93 -1.13
N ALA A 76 29.17 2.53 -0.84
CA ALA A 76 28.56 2.50 0.50
C ALA A 76 27.39 1.52 0.64
N GLN A 77 26.87 1.00 -0.47
CA GLN A 77 25.71 0.11 -0.50
C GLN A 77 25.92 -1.19 0.29
N GLN A 78 27.14 -1.71 0.35
CA GLN A 78 27.46 -2.88 1.16
C GLN A 78 27.21 -2.64 2.66
N LEU A 79 27.43 -1.41 3.15
CA LEU A 79 27.09 -1.06 4.53
C LEU A 79 25.57 -1.09 4.75
N LEU A 80 24.80 -0.57 3.79
CA LEU A 80 23.34 -0.61 3.86
C LEU A 80 22.81 -2.05 3.94
N PHE A 81 23.34 -2.96 3.13
CA PHE A 81 22.95 -4.38 3.21
C PHE A 81 23.24 -4.99 4.57
N ARG A 82 24.44 -4.76 5.12
CA ARG A 82 24.78 -5.23 6.48
C ARG A 82 23.87 -4.65 7.56
N ILE A 83 23.43 -3.40 7.41
CA ILE A 83 22.48 -2.77 8.33
C ILE A 83 21.11 -3.45 8.22
N VAL A 84 20.62 -3.70 7.01
CA VAL A 84 19.33 -4.38 6.79
C VAL A 84 19.36 -5.79 7.39
N ASP A 85 20.39 -6.58 7.07
CA ASP A 85 20.52 -7.95 7.56
C ASP A 85 20.69 -7.99 9.09
N GLY A 86 21.48 -7.08 9.65
CA GLY A 86 21.81 -7.08 11.07
C GLY A 86 20.74 -6.47 11.99
N LEU A 87 19.96 -5.49 11.51
CA LEU A 87 19.01 -4.75 12.34
C LEU A 87 17.55 -4.93 11.95
N LEU A 88 17.24 -5.13 10.67
CA LEU A 88 15.85 -5.18 10.18
C LEU A 88 15.38 -6.60 9.84
N LEU A 89 16.31 -7.51 9.55
CA LEU A 89 16.01 -8.91 9.30
C LEU A 89 16.61 -9.91 10.31
N PRO A 90 16.77 -9.59 11.63
CA PRO A 90 17.37 -10.52 12.58
C PRO A 90 16.44 -11.71 12.87
N HIS A 91 16.97 -12.83 13.35
CA HIS A 91 16.14 -14.01 13.65
C HIS A 91 15.17 -13.83 14.84
N ASN A 92 15.44 -12.90 15.77
CA ASN A 92 14.62 -12.69 16.97
C ASN A 92 14.19 -11.22 17.13
N ILE A 93 12.97 -10.91 16.67
CA ILE A 93 12.45 -9.53 16.60
C ILE A 93 11.93 -9.03 17.95
N THR A 94 11.33 -9.91 18.76
CA THR A 94 10.49 -9.54 19.92
C THR A 94 11.24 -8.72 20.98
N GLN A 95 12.56 -8.92 21.12
CA GLN A 95 13.38 -8.16 22.07
C GLN A 95 13.60 -6.70 21.64
N GLN A 96 13.37 -6.39 20.37
CA GLN A 96 13.66 -5.11 19.73
C GLN A 96 12.40 -4.29 19.44
N ASP A 97 11.23 -4.79 19.81
CA ASP A 97 9.92 -4.20 19.49
C ASP A 97 9.83 -2.71 19.80
N LYS A 98 10.28 -2.30 21.00
CA LYS A 98 10.22 -0.91 21.41
C LYS A 98 11.12 -0.03 20.53
N ALA A 99 12.35 -0.46 20.32
CA ALA A 99 13.33 0.25 19.49
C ALA A 99 12.88 0.34 18.02
N LEU A 100 12.29 -0.74 17.48
CA LEU A 100 11.74 -0.79 16.14
C LEU A 100 10.51 0.09 15.97
N ARG A 101 9.56 0.06 16.92
CA ARG A 101 8.37 0.95 16.89
C ARG A 101 8.76 2.42 16.78
N ASP A 102 9.79 2.82 17.53
CA ASP A 102 10.22 4.22 17.59
C ASP A 102 11.02 4.67 16.36
N SER A 103 11.68 3.74 15.63
CA SER A 103 12.70 4.11 14.63
C SER A 103 12.52 3.50 13.24
N LEU A 104 11.65 2.49 13.06
CA LEU A 104 11.49 1.78 11.79
C LEU A 104 11.16 2.72 10.62
N HIS A 105 10.39 3.78 10.89
CA HIS A 105 10.06 4.79 9.89
C HIS A 105 11.29 5.44 9.24
N LEU A 106 12.39 5.61 9.99
CA LEU A 106 13.64 6.16 9.48
C LEU A 106 14.28 5.21 8.45
N TYR A 107 14.26 3.91 8.74
CA TYR A 107 14.82 2.89 7.87
C TYR A 107 14.03 2.74 6.58
N LEU A 108 12.70 2.62 6.66
CA LEU A 108 11.84 2.47 5.49
C LEU A 108 11.95 3.67 4.54
N GLN A 109 11.97 4.90 5.09
CA GLN A 109 12.17 6.12 4.31
C GLN A 109 13.55 6.13 3.63
N GLY A 110 14.61 5.80 4.37
CA GLY A 110 15.97 5.74 3.81
C GLY A 110 16.12 4.67 2.73
N LEU A 111 15.62 3.46 2.98
CA LEU A 111 15.64 2.34 2.03
C LEU A 111 14.88 2.68 0.75
N SER A 112 13.71 3.31 0.85
CA SER A 112 12.96 3.76 -0.33
C SER A 112 13.76 4.72 -1.19
N VAL A 113 14.43 5.70 -0.58
CA VAL A 113 15.28 6.65 -1.31
C VAL A 113 16.48 5.94 -1.93
N SER A 114 17.17 5.08 -1.19
CA SER A 114 18.32 4.34 -1.71
C SER A 114 17.93 3.40 -2.86
N ALA A 115 16.76 2.74 -2.78
CA ALA A 115 16.24 1.86 -3.82
C ALA A 115 15.91 2.62 -5.11
N SER A 116 15.42 3.86 -5.02
CA SER A 116 15.15 4.71 -6.20
C SER A 116 16.42 5.28 -6.83
N LEU A 117 17.47 5.53 -6.05
CA LEU A 117 18.69 6.18 -6.52
C LEU A 117 19.80 5.21 -6.96
N SER A 118 19.75 3.95 -6.52
CA SER A 118 20.82 2.99 -6.81
C SER A 118 20.81 2.57 -8.28
N GLN A 119 21.93 2.81 -8.97
CA GLN A 119 22.13 2.43 -10.37
C GLN A 119 22.52 0.95 -10.53
N SER A 120 23.14 0.32 -9.52
CA SER A 120 23.70 -1.03 -9.60
C SER A 120 22.80 -2.12 -9.03
N GLN A 121 22.16 -1.87 -7.89
CA GLN A 121 21.40 -2.89 -7.13
C GLN A 121 20.02 -2.37 -6.71
N GLY A 122 19.42 -1.47 -7.49
CA GLY A 122 18.11 -0.89 -7.19
C GLY A 122 17.01 -1.94 -7.06
N ALA A 123 17.00 -2.96 -7.93
CA ALA A 123 16.02 -4.05 -7.86
C ALA A 123 16.15 -4.87 -6.56
N TYR A 124 17.37 -5.20 -6.15
CA TYR A 124 17.62 -5.90 -4.90
C TYR A 124 17.21 -5.06 -3.68
N LEU A 125 17.50 -3.75 -3.68
CA LEU A 125 17.06 -2.85 -2.61
C LEU A 125 15.53 -2.70 -2.55
N LYS A 126 14.84 -2.69 -3.70
CA LYS A 126 13.37 -2.71 -3.74
C LYS A 126 12.81 -3.98 -3.10
N GLU A 127 13.41 -5.13 -3.40
CA GLU A 127 13.00 -6.39 -2.79
C GLU A 127 13.27 -6.39 -1.28
N GLN A 128 14.43 -5.91 -0.83
CA GLN A 128 14.74 -5.76 0.60
C GLN A 128 13.73 -4.82 1.30
N LEU A 129 13.38 -3.69 0.68
CA LEU A 129 12.35 -2.79 1.20
C LEU A 129 11.00 -3.51 1.32
N ARG A 130 10.59 -4.27 0.31
CA ARG A 130 9.34 -5.05 0.32
C ARG A 130 9.35 -6.10 1.42
N LEU A 131 10.43 -6.88 1.55
CA LEU A 131 10.60 -7.89 2.61
C LEU A 131 10.50 -7.28 4.01
N VAL A 132 11.23 -6.19 4.26
CA VAL A 132 11.18 -5.47 5.55
C VAL A 132 9.77 -4.91 5.81
N THR A 133 9.12 -4.35 4.78
CA THR A 133 7.76 -3.80 4.90
C THR A 133 6.75 -4.89 5.24
N CYS A 134 6.73 -6.01 4.50
CA CYS A 134 5.83 -7.13 4.77
C CYS A 134 6.03 -7.70 6.18
N ARG A 135 7.29 -7.90 6.57
CA ARG A 135 7.66 -8.43 7.88
C ARG A 135 7.11 -7.58 9.02
N TYR A 136 7.27 -6.26 8.93
CA TYR A 136 6.85 -5.36 10.01
C TYR A 136 5.39 -4.91 9.92
N LEU A 137 4.75 -5.05 8.76
CA LEU A 137 3.28 -5.09 8.70
C LEU A 137 2.79 -6.29 9.52
N ASP A 138 3.26 -7.50 9.21
CA ASP A 138 2.81 -8.72 9.88
C ASP A 138 3.04 -8.70 11.39
N HIS A 139 4.24 -8.29 11.81
CA HIS A 139 4.65 -8.28 13.22
C HIS A 139 3.88 -7.27 14.09
N PHE A 140 3.55 -6.10 13.54
CA PHE A 140 2.89 -5.03 14.32
C PHE A 140 1.39 -4.88 14.06
N LEU A 141 0.83 -5.62 13.09
CA LEU A 141 -0.61 -5.62 12.83
C LEU A 141 -1.36 -6.35 13.96
N PRO A 142 -2.26 -5.67 14.69
CA PRO A 142 -2.88 -6.25 15.87
C PRO A 142 -3.92 -7.31 15.50
N ALA A 143 -4.14 -8.27 16.40
CA ALA A 143 -5.20 -9.27 16.26
C ALA A 143 -6.60 -8.63 16.28
N SER A 144 -6.81 -7.61 17.13
CA SER A 144 -8.02 -6.81 17.19
C SER A 144 -7.71 -5.37 16.79
N PRO A 145 -8.41 -4.79 15.80
CA PRO A 145 -8.15 -3.43 15.37
C PRO A 145 -8.63 -2.41 16.42
N SER A 146 -7.87 -1.34 16.58
CA SER A 146 -8.33 -0.11 17.22
C SER A 146 -7.66 1.08 16.54
N VAL A 147 -8.38 2.19 16.43
CA VAL A 147 -7.89 3.40 15.75
C VAL A 147 -6.54 3.82 16.32
N GLY A 148 -6.40 3.85 17.66
CA GLY A 148 -5.15 4.25 18.32
C GLY A 148 -3.96 3.32 18.02
N ILE A 149 -4.16 1.99 17.97
CA ILE A 149 -3.07 1.06 17.67
C ILE A 149 -2.64 1.17 16.21
N ILE A 150 -3.61 1.20 15.28
CA ILE A 150 -3.34 1.32 13.85
C ILE A 150 -2.69 2.67 13.52
N ALA A 151 -3.19 3.76 14.10
CA ALA A 151 -2.65 5.11 13.95
C ALA A 151 -1.17 5.24 14.31
N ASN A 152 -0.69 4.39 15.22
CA ASN A 152 0.70 4.36 15.69
C ASN A 152 1.49 3.20 15.10
N HIS A 153 0.98 2.54 14.06
CA HIS A 153 1.70 1.45 13.41
C HIS A 153 2.99 1.98 12.76
N PRO A 154 4.17 1.42 13.04
CA PRO A 154 5.44 2.03 12.64
C PRO A 154 5.62 2.09 11.12
N VAL A 155 5.09 1.12 10.36
CA VAL A 155 5.04 1.18 8.89
C VAL A 155 4.14 2.33 8.40
N LEU A 156 2.99 2.58 9.03
CA LEU A 156 2.10 3.69 8.67
C LEU A 156 2.78 5.04 8.92
N LEU A 157 3.48 5.17 10.05
CA LEU A 157 4.24 6.39 10.37
C LEU A 157 5.33 6.67 9.34
N SER A 158 5.89 5.66 8.69
CA SER A 158 6.86 5.85 7.60
C SER A 158 6.27 6.50 6.35
N ALA A 159 4.98 6.29 6.10
CA ALA A 159 4.24 6.85 4.98
C ALA A 159 3.76 8.29 5.24
N CYS A 160 3.69 8.71 6.50
CA CYS A 160 3.18 10.02 6.90
C CYS A 160 4.26 11.10 6.69
N GLU A 161 4.10 11.92 5.66
CA GLU A 161 4.93 13.11 5.43
C GLU A 161 4.10 14.36 5.69
N VAL A 162 4.69 15.37 6.35
CA VAL A 162 4.01 16.67 6.56
C VAL A 162 3.73 17.35 5.21
N HIS A 163 4.61 17.13 4.23
CA HIS A 163 4.48 17.64 2.87
C HIS A 163 4.63 16.48 1.88
N PRO A 164 3.64 16.20 1.01
CA PRO A 164 3.73 15.11 0.05
C PRO A 164 4.96 15.25 -0.85
N THR A 165 5.81 14.23 -0.90
CA THR A 165 6.92 14.18 -1.85
C THR A 165 6.77 13.02 -2.84
N PRO A 166 7.36 13.10 -4.05
CA PRO A 166 7.42 11.96 -4.97
C PRO A 166 8.13 10.73 -4.36
N ARG A 167 9.10 10.97 -3.48
CA ARG A 167 9.82 9.91 -2.76
C ARG A 167 8.91 9.21 -1.75
N GLY A 168 8.11 9.97 -1.01
CA GLY A 168 7.06 9.43 -0.15
C GLY A 168 6.04 8.60 -0.92
N ALA A 169 5.66 9.03 -2.14
CA ALA A 169 4.74 8.28 -2.98
C ALA A 169 5.29 6.90 -3.39
N ALA A 170 6.61 6.78 -3.64
CA ALA A 170 7.24 5.50 -3.93
C ALA A 170 7.21 4.53 -2.72
N LEU A 171 7.45 5.04 -1.51
CA LEU A 171 7.32 4.24 -0.29
C LEU A 171 5.87 3.82 -0.05
N ARG A 172 4.91 4.75 -0.20
CA ARG A 172 3.47 4.46 -0.08
C ARG A 172 3.01 3.41 -1.07
N ARG A 173 3.51 3.45 -2.32
CA ARG A 173 3.28 2.40 -3.31
C ARG A 173 3.74 1.04 -2.79
N THR A 174 4.98 0.95 -2.30
CA THR A 174 5.53 -0.31 -1.77
C THR A 174 4.71 -0.84 -0.59
N ILE A 175 4.25 0.05 0.30
CA ILE A 175 3.40 -0.32 1.44
C ILE A 175 2.03 -0.83 0.97
N LEU A 176 1.41 -0.15 0.00
CA LEU A 176 0.11 -0.56 -0.56
C LEU A 176 0.20 -1.89 -1.29
N GLU A 177 1.24 -2.11 -2.10
CA GLU A 177 1.51 -3.38 -2.78
C GLU A 177 1.68 -4.50 -1.75
N ALA A 178 2.55 -4.30 -0.74
CA ALA A 178 2.75 -5.25 0.34
C ALA A 178 1.45 -5.57 1.10
N LEU A 179 0.64 -4.56 1.40
CA LEU A 179 -0.64 -4.71 2.10
C LEU A 179 -1.64 -5.52 1.26
N CYS A 180 -1.81 -5.15 -0.02
CA CYS A 180 -2.77 -5.77 -0.91
C CYS A 180 -2.43 -7.23 -1.19
N GLU A 181 -1.17 -7.52 -1.51
CA GLU A 181 -0.71 -8.86 -1.89
C GLU A 181 -0.68 -9.84 -0.72
N ASN A 182 -0.37 -9.37 0.50
CA ASN A 182 -0.10 -10.27 1.63
C ASN A 182 -1.22 -10.31 2.69
N PHE A 183 -2.05 -9.27 2.78
CA PHE A 183 -3.02 -9.14 3.89
C PHE A 183 -4.47 -8.95 3.44
N LEU A 184 -4.71 -8.50 2.20
CA LEU A 184 -6.06 -8.29 1.66
C LEU A 184 -6.42 -9.29 0.56
N GLN A 185 -5.47 -10.04 0.02
CA GLN A 185 -5.71 -11.05 -1.00
C GLN A 185 -6.20 -12.37 -0.38
N PHE A 186 -7.32 -12.90 -0.88
CA PHE A 186 -7.81 -14.23 -0.51
C PHE A 186 -8.65 -14.87 -1.62
N LYS A 187 -8.60 -16.21 -1.65
CA LYS A 187 -9.38 -17.05 -2.56
C LYS A 187 -10.58 -17.63 -1.80
N GLY A 188 -11.74 -17.68 -2.46
CA GLY A 188 -12.98 -18.17 -1.84
C GLY A 188 -13.53 -17.27 -0.74
N HIS A 189 -14.27 -17.86 0.19
CA HIS A 189 -15.04 -17.15 1.24
C HIS A 189 -14.32 -17.00 2.58
N ALA A 190 -13.13 -17.59 2.75
CA ALA A 190 -12.37 -17.49 3.98
C ALA A 190 -11.48 -16.23 3.95
N PRO A 191 -11.79 -15.18 4.75
CA PRO A 191 -10.96 -14.00 4.80
C PRO A 191 -9.63 -14.29 5.52
N PRO A 192 -8.54 -13.54 5.23
CA PRO A 192 -7.29 -13.65 5.95
C PRO A 192 -7.43 -13.36 7.44
N PRO A 193 -6.59 -13.97 8.30
CA PRO A 193 -6.52 -13.56 9.70
C PRO A 193 -6.13 -12.08 9.76
N ARG A 194 -6.84 -11.30 10.58
CA ARG A 194 -6.65 -9.84 10.76
C ARG A 194 -7.03 -8.97 9.56
N LEU A 195 -7.90 -9.45 8.66
CA LEU A 195 -8.45 -8.62 7.56
C LEU A 195 -8.98 -7.26 8.05
N ALA A 196 -9.70 -7.23 9.17
CA ALA A 196 -10.24 -5.99 9.74
C ALA A 196 -9.13 -4.98 10.12
N SER A 197 -8.01 -5.46 10.69
CA SER A 197 -6.83 -4.63 11.00
C SER A 197 -6.14 -4.14 9.74
N ALA A 198 -6.01 -4.98 8.71
CA ALA A 198 -5.42 -4.59 7.43
C ALA A 198 -6.27 -3.54 6.70
N LEU A 199 -7.59 -3.66 6.72
CA LEU A 199 -8.51 -2.66 6.16
C LEU A 199 -8.47 -1.35 6.94
N MET A 200 -8.43 -1.40 8.28
CA MET A 200 -8.29 -0.17 9.09
C MET A 200 -6.94 0.52 8.83
N PHE A 201 -5.87 -0.25 8.66
CA PHE A 201 -4.57 0.27 8.24
C PHE A 201 -4.65 0.96 6.88
N LEU A 202 -5.29 0.33 5.88
CA LEU A 202 -5.50 0.91 4.56
C LEU A 202 -6.28 2.23 4.66
N SER A 203 -7.39 2.25 5.38
CA SER A 203 -8.21 3.46 5.56
C SER A 203 -7.40 4.59 6.20
N GLU A 204 -6.60 4.29 7.22
CA GLU A 204 -5.78 5.31 7.88
C GLU A 204 -4.65 5.81 6.96
N LEU A 205 -4.04 4.92 6.17
CA LEU A 205 -3.05 5.27 5.16
C LEU A 205 -3.63 6.23 4.11
N LEU A 206 -4.83 5.94 3.60
CA LEU A 206 -5.53 6.79 2.62
C LEU A 206 -5.93 8.15 3.22
N ARG A 207 -6.39 8.18 4.48
CA ARG A 207 -6.81 9.42 5.17
C ARG A 207 -5.65 10.37 5.44
N ARG A 208 -4.49 9.85 5.84
CA ARG A 208 -3.33 10.66 6.22
C ARG A 208 -2.52 11.21 5.06
N ASN A 209 -2.74 10.68 3.86
CA ASN A 209 -2.02 11.09 2.67
C ASN A 209 -2.96 11.76 1.70
N SER A 210 -2.45 12.67 0.87
CA SER A 210 -3.20 13.38 -0.17
C SER A 210 -2.68 13.02 -1.55
N ASP A 211 -2.40 11.73 -1.78
CA ASP A 211 -1.96 11.24 -3.09
C ASP A 211 -3.02 11.54 -4.16
N SER A 212 -2.55 11.96 -5.34
CA SER A 212 -3.40 12.29 -6.49
C SER A 212 -3.11 11.40 -7.70
N GLU A 213 -2.10 10.54 -7.61
CA GLU A 213 -1.66 9.72 -8.74
C GLU A 213 -2.60 8.51 -8.92
N PRO A 214 -3.31 8.38 -10.05
CA PRO A 214 -4.35 7.37 -10.20
C PRO A 214 -3.87 5.91 -10.11
N THR A 215 -2.66 5.58 -10.60
CA THR A 215 -2.16 4.20 -10.54
C THR A 215 -1.91 3.77 -9.09
N LEU A 216 -1.40 4.65 -8.24
CA LEU A 216 -1.25 4.44 -6.79
C LEU A 216 -2.59 4.31 -6.08
N LEU A 217 -3.53 5.23 -6.35
CA LEU A 217 -4.83 5.27 -5.68
C LEU A 217 -5.70 4.04 -6.00
N THR A 218 -5.57 3.50 -7.21
CA THR A 218 -6.38 2.36 -7.66
C THR A 218 -5.83 0.98 -7.24
N LEU A 219 -4.59 0.89 -6.74
CA LEU A 219 -3.99 -0.36 -6.23
C LEU A 219 -4.89 -1.15 -5.25
N PRO A 220 -5.52 -0.53 -4.23
CA PRO A 220 -6.37 -1.27 -3.30
C PRO A 220 -7.74 -1.68 -3.85
N LEU A 221 -8.19 -1.12 -4.98
CA LEU A 221 -9.55 -1.32 -5.47
C LEU A 221 -9.93 -2.80 -5.69
N PRO A 222 -9.12 -3.65 -6.35
CA PRO A 222 -9.46 -5.07 -6.52
C PRO A 222 -9.70 -5.76 -5.17
N SER A 223 -8.89 -5.46 -4.17
CA SER A 223 -9.01 -6.02 -2.82
C SER A 223 -10.25 -5.53 -2.09
N LEU A 224 -10.57 -4.22 -2.21
CA LEU A 224 -11.77 -3.62 -1.62
C LEU A 224 -13.06 -4.19 -2.22
N LEU A 225 -13.14 -4.26 -3.55
CA LEU A 225 -14.27 -4.85 -4.27
C LEU A 225 -14.45 -6.32 -3.88
N ARG A 226 -13.35 -7.06 -3.73
CA ARG A 226 -13.39 -8.46 -3.30
C ARG A 226 -13.84 -8.63 -1.84
N CYS A 227 -13.45 -7.72 -0.94
CA CYS A 227 -13.95 -7.71 0.43
C CYS A 227 -15.47 -7.50 0.48
N LEU A 228 -15.98 -6.51 -0.27
CA LEU A 228 -17.42 -6.24 -0.37
C LEU A 228 -18.20 -7.43 -0.95
N MET A 229 -17.61 -8.13 -1.91
CA MET A 229 -18.22 -9.27 -2.60
C MET A 229 -18.28 -10.53 -1.72
N MET A 230 -17.22 -10.81 -0.96
CA MET A 230 -17.01 -12.12 -0.34
C MET A 230 -17.22 -12.16 1.18
N VAL A 231 -17.13 -11.02 1.87
CA VAL A 231 -17.16 -10.97 3.35
C VAL A 231 -18.48 -10.43 3.84
N ASN A 232 -19.15 -11.17 4.73
CA ASN A 232 -20.46 -10.80 5.30
C ASN A 232 -20.40 -10.12 6.67
N ASP A 233 -19.19 -9.81 7.16
CA ASP A 233 -19.01 -9.04 8.39
C ASP A 233 -19.37 -7.55 8.16
N PRO A 234 -20.29 -6.96 8.96
CA PRO A 234 -20.72 -5.58 8.77
C PRO A 234 -19.61 -4.53 8.96
N GLN A 235 -18.66 -4.77 9.87
CA GLN A 235 -17.55 -3.85 10.12
C GLN A 235 -16.56 -3.86 8.96
N VAL A 236 -16.28 -5.05 8.41
CA VAL A 236 -15.47 -5.20 7.20
C VAL A 236 -16.14 -4.50 6.03
N LYS A 237 -17.44 -4.75 5.77
CA LYS A 237 -18.17 -4.08 4.69
C LYS A 237 -18.12 -2.56 4.84
N LYS A 238 -18.42 -2.04 6.02
CA LYS A 238 -18.37 -0.59 6.30
C LYS A 238 -16.98 -0.02 6.01
N THR A 239 -15.94 -0.63 6.58
CA THR A 239 -14.56 -0.14 6.41
C THR A 239 -14.10 -0.20 4.95
N SER A 240 -14.47 -1.26 4.22
CA SER A 240 -14.20 -1.39 2.79
C SER A 240 -14.94 -0.34 1.97
N THR A 241 -16.21 -0.04 2.28
CA THR A 241 -16.98 1.02 1.62
C THR A 241 -16.39 2.39 1.90
N ASP A 242 -16.03 2.69 3.15
CA ASP A 242 -15.40 3.97 3.52
C ASP A 242 -14.06 4.16 2.78
N ALA A 243 -13.25 3.10 2.69
CA ALA A 243 -11.99 3.14 1.94
C ALA A 243 -12.21 3.27 0.42
N LEU A 244 -13.20 2.58 -0.13
CA LEU A 244 -13.60 2.70 -1.54
C LEU A 244 -14.01 4.13 -1.86
N GLN A 245 -14.86 4.74 -1.03
CA GLN A 245 -15.28 6.13 -1.18
C GLN A 245 -14.08 7.07 -1.23
N LEU A 246 -13.12 6.95 -0.30
CA LEU A 246 -11.90 7.77 -0.31
C LEU A 246 -11.11 7.63 -1.62
N VAL A 247 -10.99 6.42 -2.17
CA VAL A 247 -10.28 6.21 -3.44
C VAL A 247 -11.03 6.86 -4.60
N LEU A 248 -12.35 6.64 -4.69
CA LEU A 248 -13.18 7.19 -5.76
C LEU A 248 -13.15 8.72 -5.75
N GLU A 249 -13.35 9.35 -4.58
CA GLU A 249 -13.30 10.81 -4.42
C GLU A 249 -11.95 11.40 -4.83
N ARG A 250 -10.85 10.74 -4.43
CA ARG A 250 -9.48 11.20 -4.77
C ARG A 250 -9.17 11.06 -6.26
N CYS A 251 -9.58 9.96 -6.88
CA CYS A 251 -9.41 9.77 -8.31
C CYS A 251 -10.30 10.72 -9.12
N ALA A 252 -11.52 11.00 -8.66
CA ALA A 252 -12.40 11.99 -9.27
C ALA A 252 -11.79 13.40 -9.18
N ALA A 253 -11.25 13.79 -8.02
CA ALA A 253 -10.57 15.07 -7.85
C ALA A 253 -9.29 15.21 -8.70
N ALA A 254 -8.62 14.09 -9.00
CA ALA A 254 -7.43 14.07 -9.86
C ALA A 254 -7.75 14.03 -11.36
N SER A 255 -8.97 13.65 -11.75
CA SER A 255 -9.41 13.57 -13.14
C SER A 255 -10.00 14.91 -13.58
N THR A 256 -9.47 15.50 -14.66
CA THR A 256 -9.99 16.76 -15.22
C THR A 256 -11.05 16.55 -16.30
N GLN A 257 -11.24 15.33 -16.81
CA GLN A 257 -12.07 15.04 -18.00
C GLN A 257 -12.90 13.75 -17.85
N GLY A 258 -13.83 13.73 -16.89
CA GLY A 258 -14.79 12.64 -16.73
C GLY A 258 -14.30 11.49 -15.83
N PRO A 259 -14.99 10.33 -15.86
CA PRO A 259 -14.68 9.21 -14.96
C PRO A 259 -13.26 8.71 -15.16
N CYS A 260 -12.54 8.43 -14.06
CA CYS A 260 -11.15 8.02 -14.12
C CYS A 260 -10.97 6.71 -14.91
N ASP A 261 -10.26 6.76 -16.04
CA ASP A 261 -10.00 5.60 -16.92
C ASP A 261 -9.39 4.41 -16.16
N GLN A 262 -8.51 4.68 -15.20
CA GLN A 262 -7.89 3.65 -14.38
C GLN A 262 -8.90 2.92 -13.49
N ILE A 263 -9.88 3.65 -12.92
CA ILE A 263 -10.97 3.04 -12.15
C ILE A 263 -11.84 2.19 -13.08
N ASN A 264 -12.21 2.74 -14.25
CA ASN A 264 -12.98 2.01 -15.24
C ASN A 264 -12.29 0.70 -15.64
N ALA A 265 -10.98 0.72 -15.89
CA ALA A 265 -10.21 -0.47 -16.22
C ALA A 265 -10.25 -1.52 -15.10
N VAL A 266 -10.10 -1.09 -13.83
CA VAL A 266 -10.20 -2.00 -12.68
C VAL A 266 -11.59 -2.60 -12.54
N LEU A 267 -12.65 -1.79 -12.66
CA LEU A 267 -14.03 -2.28 -12.57
C LEU A 267 -14.37 -3.25 -13.72
N GLN A 268 -13.90 -2.97 -14.93
CA GLN A 268 -14.07 -3.89 -16.06
C GLN A 268 -13.33 -5.22 -15.84
N SER A 269 -12.11 -5.19 -15.28
CA SER A 269 -11.38 -6.42 -14.93
C SER A 269 -12.14 -7.20 -13.86
N PHE A 270 -12.62 -6.51 -12.81
CA PHE A 270 -13.41 -7.10 -11.74
C PHE A 270 -14.66 -7.83 -12.25
N VAL A 271 -15.42 -7.22 -13.17
CA VAL A 271 -16.60 -7.87 -13.78
C VAL A 271 -16.19 -9.11 -14.56
N LYS A 272 -15.19 -9.00 -15.44
CA LYS A 272 -14.74 -10.11 -16.32
C LYS A 272 -14.17 -11.29 -15.52
N GLU A 273 -13.41 -11.03 -14.47
CA GLU A 273 -12.77 -12.07 -13.65
C GLU A 273 -13.77 -12.89 -12.81
N ASN A 274 -14.94 -12.32 -12.51
CA ASN A 274 -15.93 -12.93 -11.63
C ASN A 274 -17.20 -13.41 -12.37
N GLU A 275 -17.30 -13.12 -13.67
CA GLU A 275 -18.40 -13.53 -14.55
C GLU A 275 -18.62 -15.05 -14.53
N GLY A 276 -19.88 -15.47 -14.49
CA GLY A 276 -20.33 -16.86 -14.52
C GLY A 276 -20.26 -17.58 -13.16
N VAL A 277 -19.47 -17.06 -12.21
CA VAL A 277 -19.27 -17.64 -10.87
C VAL A 277 -19.97 -16.82 -9.78
N TYR A 278 -19.81 -15.50 -9.81
CA TYR A 278 -20.30 -14.59 -8.76
C TYR A 278 -21.26 -13.53 -9.29
N ASP A 279 -22.04 -13.85 -10.34
CA ASP A 279 -22.87 -12.89 -11.09
C ASP A 279 -23.74 -11.99 -10.20
N ARG A 280 -24.42 -12.57 -9.19
CA ARG A 280 -25.28 -11.81 -8.27
C ARG A 280 -24.47 -10.91 -7.33
N GLN A 281 -23.33 -11.40 -6.85
CA GLN A 281 -22.47 -10.66 -5.94
C GLN A 281 -21.79 -9.49 -6.65
N ILE A 282 -21.46 -9.63 -7.93
CA ILE A 282 -20.98 -8.52 -8.78
C ILE A 282 -22.02 -7.39 -8.75
N TYR A 283 -23.30 -7.68 -9.05
CA TYR A 283 -24.34 -6.66 -9.02
C TYR A 283 -24.49 -6.02 -7.64
N SER A 284 -24.45 -6.81 -6.55
CA SER A 284 -24.50 -6.26 -5.19
C SER A 284 -23.33 -5.33 -4.86
N VAL A 285 -22.12 -5.61 -5.35
CA VAL A 285 -20.96 -4.72 -5.17
C VAL A 285 -21.13 -3.46 -6.01
N LEU A 286 -21.57 -3.61 -7.27
CA LEU A 286 -21.81 -2.48 -8.15
C LEU A 286 -22.97 -1.60 -7.69
N GLU A 287 -23.94 -2.11 -6.91
CA GLU A 287 -24.93 -1.27 -6.24
C GLU A 287 -24.26 -0.29 -5.27
N THR A 288 -23.23 -0.74 -4.55
CA THR A 288 -22.45 0.13 -3.65
C THR A 288 -21.67 1.17 -4.46
N VAL A 289 -21.05 0.77 -5.57
CA VAL A 289 -20.34 1.70 -6.47
C VAL A 289 -21.31 2.70 -7.09
N ALA A 290 -22.51 2.28 -7.51
CA ALA A 290 -23.52 3.14 -8.12
C ALA A 290 -24.01 4.22 -7.15
N VAL A 291 -24.09 3.93 -5.85
CA VAL A 291 -24.43 4.93 -4.83
C VAL A 291 -23.31 5.96 -4.64
N LEU A 292 -22.04 5.54 -4.77
CA LEU A 292 -20.88 6.42 -4.59
C LEU A 292 -20.57 7.26 -5.84
N ASP A 293 -20.63 6.65 -7.02
CA ASP A 293 -20.30 7.25 -8.32
C ASP A 293 -21.07 6.53 -9.46
N PRO A 294 -22.32 6.95 -9.75
CA PRO A 294 -23.16 6.33 -10.77
C PRO A 294 -22.56 6.29 -12.18
N PRO A 295 -21.89 7.35 -12.70
CA PRO A 295 -21.24 7.33 -14.01
C PRO A 295 -20.30 6.15 -14.26
N LEU A 296 -19.55 5.71 -13.25
CA LEU A 296 -18.67 4.54 -13.38
C LEU A 296 -19.47 3.27 -13.70
N VAL A 297 -20.62 3.09 -13.06
CA VAL A 297 -21.47 1.91 -13.29
C VAL A 297 -22.23 2.01 -14.62
N GLN A 298 -22.65 3.21 -15.01
CA GLN A 298 -23.25 3.45 -16.33
C GLN A 298 -22.31 3.00 -17.47
N ALA A 299 -21.01 3.28 -17.36
CA ALA A 299 -20.01 2.84 -18.33
C ALA A 299 -19.87 1.30 -18.43
N LEU A 300 -20.28 0.55 -17.40
CA LEU A 300 -20.21 -0.91 -17.36
C LEU A 300 -21.48 -1.60 -17.89
N VAL A 301 -22.61 -0.88 -18.03
CA VAL A 301 -23.90 -1.44 -18.46
C VAL A 301 -23.78 -2.29 -19.73
N PRO A 302 -23.12 -1.85 -20.82
CA PRO A 302 -23.00 -2.67 -22.03
C PRO A 302 -22.28 -4.01 -21.80
N ILE A 303 -21.31 -4.04 -20.87
CA ILE A 303 -20.55 -5.25 -20.53
C ILE A 303 -21.43 -6.18 -19.67
N LEU A 304 -22.12 -5.63 -18.67
CA LEU A 304 -23.00 -6.38 -17.77
C LEU A 304 -24.18 -7.02 -18.50
N SER A 305 -24.83 -6.28 -19.40
CA SER A 305 -25.94 -6.79 -20.22
C SER A 305 -25.50 -7.90 -21.16
N ARG A 306 -24.31 -7.77 -21.77
CA ARG A 306 -23.73 -8.82 -22.61
C ARG A 306 -23.40 -10.06 -21.78
N SER A 307 -22.79 -9.88 -20.61
CA SER A 307 -22.43 -10.96 -19.68
C SER A 307 -23.65 -11.76 -19.21
N LEU A 308 -24.74 -11.05 -18.85
CA LEU A 308 -26.01 -11.66 -18.48
C LEU A 308 -26.55 -12.55 -19.61
N ARG A 309 -26.67 -12.01 -20.83
CA ARG A 309 -27.19 -12.75 -21.99
C ARG A 309 -26.31 -13.95 -22.34
N HIS A 310 -25.00 -13.79 -22.24
CA HIS A 310 -24.03 -14.87 -22.48
C HIS A 310 -24.18 -16.00 -21.45
N THR A 311 -24.36 -15.65 -20.18
CA THR A 311 -24.57 -16.62 -19.10
C THR A 311 -25.90 -17.38 -19.27
N GLU A 312 -26.97 -16.68 -19.66
CA GLU A 312 -28.27 -17.29 -19.99
C GLU A 312 -28.15 -18.25 -21.18
N HIS A 313 -27.47 -17.82 -22.25
CA HIS A 313 -27.25 -18.65 -23.45
C HIS A 313 -26.41 -19.89 -23.15
N LYS A 314 -25.27 -19.74 -22.46
CA LYS A 314 -24.39 -20.84 -22.07
C LYS A 314 -25.07 -21.88 -21.18
N ARG A 315 -25.92 -21.45 -20.26
CA ARG A 315 -26.62 -22.37 -19.35
C ARG A 315 -27.77 -23.09 -20.05
N GLY A 316 -28.31 -22.56 -21.16
CA GLY A 316 -29.37 -23.19 -21.95
C GLY A 316 -30.73 -23.31 -21.22
N LEU A 317 -30.86 -22.71 -20.03
CA LEU A 317 -32.05 -22.79 -19.18
C LEU A 317 -33.05 -21.64 -19.42
N GLY A 318 -32.85 -20.85 -20.47
CA GLY A 318 -33.65 -19.65 -20.75
C GLY A 318 -33.32 -18.47 -19.81
N LYS A 319 -34.29 -17.56 -19.64
CA LYS A 319 -34.13 -16.32 -18.86
C LYS A 319 -33.94 -16.62 -17.36
N ASN A 320 -32.84 -16.15 -16.76
CA ASN A 320 -32.59 -16.33 -15.34
C ASN A 320 -33.26 -15.21 -14.54
N ILE A 321 -34.50 -15.45 -14.09
CA ILE A 321 -35.36 -14.45 -13.42
C ILE A 321 -34.65 -13.79 -12.25
N ALA A 322 -33.99 -14.58 -11.40
CA ALA A 322 -33.36 -14.06 -10.20
C ALA A 322 -32.10 -13.24 -10.51
N LEU A 323 -31.33 -13.62 -11.54
CA LEU A 323 -30.18 -12.82 -11.97
C LEU A 323 -30.63 -11.52 -12.67
N ARG A 324 -31.65 -11.60 -13.52
CA ARG A 324 -32.30 -10.42 -14.12
C ARG A 324 -32.87 -9.47 -13.05
N SER A 325 -33.49 -10.00 -12.00
CA SER A 325 -34.03 -9.19 -10.89
C SER A 325 -32.91 -8.45 -10.14
N ALA A 326 -31.80 -9.12 -9.85
CA ALA A 326 -30.63 -8.48 -9.25
C ALA A 326 -30.04 -7.39 -10.16
N TYR A 327 -29.95 -7.66 -11.48
CA TYR A 327 -29.46 -6.66 -12.42
C TYR A 327 -30.41 -5.45 -12.55
N LYS A 328 -31.73 -5.68 -12.61
CA LYS A 328 -32.73 -4.60 -12.61
C LYS A 328 -32.63 -3.73 -11.37
N LYS A 329 -32.36 -4.33 -10.19
CA LYS A 329 -32.15 -3.58 -8.95
C LYS A 329 -30.95 -2.63 -9.07
N LEU A 330 -29.84 -3.08 -9.65
CA LEU A 330 -28.70 -2.22 -9.97
C LEU A 330 -29.08 -1.12 -10.97
N LEU A 331 -29.73 -1.47 -12.09
CA LEU A 331 -30.11 -0.50 -13.12
C LEU A 331 -31.05 0.60 -12.60
N ASN A 332 -31.94 0.28 -11.66
CA ASN A 332 -32.82 1.27 -11.03
C ASN A 332 -32.04 2.38 -10.29
N LEU A 333 -30.80 2.13 -9.87
CA LEU A 333 -29.94 3.16 -9.25
C LEU A 333 -29.35 4.14 -10.28
N LEU A 334 -29.43 3.84 -11.58
CA LEU A 334 -28.78 4.60 -12.66
C LEU A 334 -29.71 5.60 -13.36
N GLY A 335 -30.94 5.77 -12.88
CA GLY A 335 -31.92 6.70 -13.46
C GLY A 335 -32.35 6.32 -14.89
N GLU A 336 -32.43 7.31 -15.78
CA GLU A 336 -32.91 7.13 -17.16
C GLU A 336 -32.12 6.11 -17.97
N CYS A 337 -30.78 6.13 -17.87
CA CYS A 337 -29.91 5.16 -18.53
C CYS A 337 -30.24 3.72 -18.12
N GLY A 338 -30.58 3.52 -16.84
CA GLY A 338 -31.00 2.23 -16.32
C GLY A 338 -32.35 1.79 -16.86
N GLN A 339 -33.34 2.69 -16.90
CA GLN A 339 -34.68 2.38 -17.41
C GLN A 339 -34.67 2.01 -18.90
N ALA A 340 -33.84 2.70 -19.70
CA ALA A 340 -33.65 2.36 -21.11
C ALA A 340 -33.14 0.91 -21.28
N GLU A 341 -32.14 0.52 -20.48
CA GLU A 341 -31.61 -0.85 -20.53
C GLU A 341 -32.63 -1.89 -20.02
N ILE A 342 -33.40 -1.58 -18.97
CA ILE A 342 -34.45 -2.49 -18.46
C ILE A 342 -35.45 -2.82 -19.56
N THR A 343 -35.89 -1.81 -20.32
CA THR A 343 -36.83 -1.98 -21.44
C THR A 343 -36.20 -2.87 -22.52
N GLY A 344 -34.92 -2.65 -22.84
CA GLY A 344 -34.17 -3.46 -23.81
C GLY A 344 -33.88 -4.90 -23.36
N LEU A 345 -33.99 -5.22 -22.06
CA LEU A 345 -33.86 -6.59 -21.55
C LEU A 345 -35.18 -7.37 -21.61
N GLU A 346 -36.31 -6.67 -21.67
CA GLU A 346 -37.65 -7.26 -21.71
C GLU A 346 -38.12 -7.56 -23.13
N ALA A 347 -37.70 -6.75 -24.10
CA ALA A 347 -37.81 -7.02 -25.53
C ALA A 347 -37.11 -8.33 -25.93
#